data_AF-A0A0F2J8S9-F1
#
_entry.id   AF-A0A0F2J8S9-F1
#
_cell.length_a   1.000
_cell.length_b   1.000
_cell.length_c   1.000
_cell.angle_alpha   90.00
_cell.angle_beta   90.00
_cell.angle_gamma   90.00
#
_symmetry.space_group_name_H-M   'P 1'
#
loop_
_entity.id
_entity.type
_entity.pdbx_description
1 polymer ?
#
loop_
_entity_poly.entity_id
_entity_poly.type
_entity_poly.pdbx_seq_one_letter_code
_entity_poly.pdbx_strand_id
1 'polypeptide(L)'
;MKKRGVNWPQQIPVLAAMIIPGSGYLFLSRPMRGLVMLFWMCIFAYITFRLTTSEISLIGRYSGGIAVWVISVLEVYHITRKK
;
A
#
# COMPACT_ATOMS: atom_id res chain seq x y z
N MET A 1 25.10 12.28 16.16
CA MET A 1 25.23 11.48 14.92
C MET A 1 24.16 11.95 13.91
N LYS A 2 24.51 12.90 13.04
CA LYS A 2 23.60 13.52 12.07
C LYS A 2 23.33 12.50 10.96
N LYS A 3 22.19 11.79 11.01
CA LYS A 3 21.78 10.87 9.94
C LYS A 3 21.75 11.69 8.65
N ARG A 4 22.65 11.41 7.71
CA ARG A 4 22.63 11.99 6.36
C ARG A 4 21.23 11.73 5.81
N GLY A 5 20.39 12.75 5.83
CA GLY A 5 19.07 12.70 5.21
C GLY A 5 19.31 12.51 3.73
N VAL A 6 19.13 11.28 3.25
CA VAL A 6 19.16 11.01 1.82
C VAL A 6 18.03 11.86 1.23
N ASN A 7 18.39 12.83 0.39
CA ASN A 7 17.46 13.67 -0.36
C ASN A 7 16.79 12.84 -1.46
N TRP A 8 16.12 11.75 -1.08
CA TRP A 8 15.28 11.00 -2.00
C TRP A 8 14.17 11.94 -2.45
N PRO A 9 13.94 12.13 -3.77
CA PRO A 9 12.77 12.83 -4.23
C PRO A 9 11.55 12.18 -3.58
N GLN A 10 10.68 13.00 -2.97
CA GLN A 10 9.52 12.57 -2.16
C GLN A 10 8.57 11.61 -2.93
N GLN A 11 8.74 11.52 -4.24
CA GLN A 11 8.00 10.67 -5.15
C GLN A 11 8.42 9.20 -5.09
N ILE A 12 9.67 8.85 -4.73
CA ILE A 12 10.17 7.47 -4.81
C ILE A 12 9.41 6.50 -3.90
N PRO A 13 9.18 6.79 -2.60
CA PRO A 13 8.44 5.87 -1.75
C PRO A 13 6.99 5.68 -2.21
N VAL A 14 6.39 6.72 -2.80
CA VAL A 14 5.02 6.69 -3.32
C VAL A 14 4.96 5.88 -4.61
N LEU A 15 5.91 6.07 -5.53
CA LEU A 15 6.05 5.28 -6.75
C LEU A 15 6.27 3.79 -6.43
N ALA A 16 7.13 3.50 -5.44
CA ALA A 16 7.34 2.14 -4.98
C ALA A 16 6.02 1.52 -4.44
N ALA A 17 5.31 2.24 -3.57
CA ALA A 17 4.03 1.79 -3.01
C ALA A 17 2.93 1.55 -4.08
N MET A 18 2.99 2.28 -5.20
CA MET A 18 2.10 2.03 -6.35
C MET A 18 2.46 0.70 -7.05
N ILE A 19 3.74 0.39 -7.29
CA ILE A 19 4.09 -0.86 -7.99
C ILE A 19 3.89 -2.07 -7.09
N ILE A 20 4.42 -2.01 -5.86
CA ILE A 20 4.40 -3.11 -4.90
C ILE A 20 3.76 -2.61 -3.61
N PRO A 21 2.56 -3.12 -3.25
CA PRO A 21 1.91 -2.80 -1.99
C PRO A 21 2.85 -3.06 -0.81
N GLY A 22 2.99 -2.09 0.08
CA GLY A 22 3.85 -2.23 1.27
C GLY A 22 5.32 -1.83 1.07
N SER A 23 5.82 -1.75 -0.17
CA SER A 23 7.24 -1.42 -0.43
C SER A 23 7.61 0.01 -0.06
N GLY A 24 6.69 0.97 -0.19
CA GLY A 24 6.91 2.36 0.24
C GLY A 24 7.24 2.49 1.73
N TYR A 25 6.66 1.64 2.58
CA TYR A 25 6.96 1.63 4.02
C TYR A 25 8.38 1.15 4.33
N LEU A 26 8.99 0.36 3.45
CA LEU A 26 10.37 -0.10 3.58
C LEU A 26 11.34 1.08 3.46
N PHE A 27 11.11 1.96 2.48
CA PHE A 27 11.86 3.21 2.31
C PHE A 27 11.68 4.19 3.46
N LEU A 28 10.56 4.11 4.18
CA LEU A 28 10.28 4.90 5.37
C LEU A 28 10.79 4.25 6.67
N SER A 29 11.52 3.14 6.60
CA SER A 29 11.99 2.38 7.77
C SER A 29 10.87 1.90 8.69
N ARG A 30 9.69 1.58 8.12
CA ARG A 30 8.51 1.06 8.84
C ARG A 30 8.03 -0.29 8.26
N PRO A 31 8.88 -1.33 8.22
CA PRO A 31 8.57 -2.61 7.57
C PRO A 31 7.30 -3.29 8.12
N MET A 32 7.09 -3.23 9.44
CA MET A 32 5.94 -3.87 10.10
C MET A 32 4.60 -3.31 9.60
N ARG A 33 4.53 -1.99 9.34
CA ARG A 33 3.34 -1.35 8.76
C ARG A 33 3.07 -1.81 7.32
N GLY A 34 4.13 -1.95 6.52
CA GLY A 34 4.03 -2.44 5.15
C GLY A 34 3.48 -3.87 5.08
N LEU A 35 3.95 -4.75 5.97
CA LEU A 35 3.45 -6.12 6.12
C LEU A 35 1.97 -6.15 6.53
N VAL A 36 1.58 -5.34 7.52
CA VAL A 36 0.18 -5.24 7.94
C VAL A 36 -0.73 -4.85 6.78
N MET A 37 -0.36 -3.84 5.99
CA MET A 37 -1.16 -3.45 4.82
C MET A 37 -1.21 -4.52 3.73
N LEU A 38 -0.11 -5.23 3.49
CA LEU A 38 -0.09 -6.34 2.53
C LEU A 38 -1.04 -7.47 2.96
N PHE A 39 -1.02 -7.85 4.25
CA PHE A 39 -1.95 -8.86 4.76
C PHE A 39 -3.40 -8.41 4.68
N TRP A 40 -3.69 -7.17 5.08
CA TRP A 40 -5.04 -6.61 4.95
C TRP A 40 -5.52 -6.59 3.51
N MET A 41 -4.65 -6.25 2.56
CA MET A 41 -4.96 -6.28 1.13
C MET A 41 -5.35 -7.69 0.68
N CYS A 42 -4.58 -8.71 1.04
CA CYS A 42 -4.88 -10.10 0.69
C CYS A 42 -6.19 -10.59 1.34
N ILE A 43 -6.41 -10.27 2.62
CA ILE A 43 -7.61 -10.67 3.36
C ILE A 43 -8.85 -10.03 2.74
N PHE A 44 -8.84 -8.72 2.50
CA PHE A 44 -9.97 -8.03 1.89
C PHE A 44 -10.20 -8.46 0.44
N ALA A 45 -9.13 -8.65 -0.34
CA ALA A 45 -9.24 -9.21 -1.69
C ALA A 45 -9.96 -10.56 -1.67
N TYR A 46 -9.58 -11.44 -0.74
CA TYR A 46 -10.20 -12.76 -0.59
C TYR A 46 -11.66 -12.67 -0.11
N ILE A 47 -11.94 -11.84 0.89
CA ILE A 47 -13.30 -11.64 1.40
C ILE A 47 -14.21 -11.12 0.28
N THR A 48 -13.81 -10.06 -0.42
CA THR A 48 -14.57 -9.52 -1.54
C THR A 48 -14.77 -10.58 -2.62
N PHE A 49 -13.72 -11.31 -2.99
CA PHE A 49 -13.82 -12.36 -4.01
C PHE A 49 -14.84 -13.44 -3.64
N ARG A 50 -14.89 -13.83 -2.36
CA ARG A 50 -15.84 -14.83 -1.83
C ARG A 50 -17.27 -14.30 -1.74
N LEU A 51 -17.46 -13.00 -1.53
CA LEU A 51 -18.78 -12.36 -1.47
C LEU A 51 -19.35 -12.04 -2.86
N THR A 52 -18.49 -11.91 -3.87
CA THR A 52 -18.93 -11.63 -5.25
C THR A 52 -19.41 -12.85 -6.01
N THR A 53 -20.30 -12.62 -6.97
CA THR A 53 -20.75 -13.62 -7.94
C THR A 53 -19.93 -13.55 -9.24
N SER A 54 -20.05 -14.57 -10.10
CA SER A 54 -19.36 -14.64 -11.40
C SER A 54 -19.78 -13.54 -12.38
N GLU A 55 -20.97 -12.97 -12.19
CA GLU A 55 -21.52 -11.88 -13.00
C GLU A 55 -20.78 -10.54 -12.80
N ILE A 56 -20.02 -10.41 -11.70
CA ILE A 56 -19.30 -9.19 -11.37
C ILE A 56 -17.92 -9.18 -12.03
N SER A 57 -17.55 -8.03 -12.59
CA SER A 57 -16.23 -7.83 -13.22
C SER A 57 -15.06 -8.20 -12.29
N LEU A 58 -13.94 -8.65 -12.86
CA LEU A 58 -12.73 -9.03 -12.11
C LEU A 58 -12.25 -7.92 -11.16
N ILE A 59 -12.30 -6.65 -11.59
CA ILE A 59 -11.96 -5.50 -10.74
C ILE A 59 -12.89 -5.39 -9.54
N GLY A 60 -14.20 -5.62 -9.73
CA GLY A 60 -15.19 -5.60 -8.65
C GLY A 60 -14.96 -6.73 -7.65
N ARG A 61 -14.57 -7.91 -8.13
CA ARG A 61 -14.28 -9.09 -7.31
C ARG A 61 -13.07 -8.91 -6.39
N TYR A 62 -12.11 -8.06 -6.77
CA TYR A 62 -10.93 -7.73 -5.94
C TYR A 62 -10.97 -6.32 -5.33
N SER A 63 -12.13 -5.65 -5.35
CA SER A 63 -12.27 -4.26 -4.90
C SER A 63 -11.80 -4.03 -3.46
N GLY A 64 -11.98 -5.00 -2.55
CA GLY A 64 -11.48 -4.90 -1.18
C GLY A 64 -9.95 -4.80 -1.12
N GLY A 65 -9.23 -5.58 -1.92
CA GLY A 65 -7.77 -5.49 -2.01
C GLY A 65 -7.31 -4.18 -2.64
N ILE A 66 -8.00 -3.74 -3.71
CA ILE A 66 -7.71 -2.47 -4.39
C ILE A 66 -7.91 -1.28 -3.42
N ALA A 67 -8.97 -1.30 -2.62
CA ALA A 67 -9.23 -0.26 -1.62
C ALA A 67 -8.07 -0.14 -0.61
N VAL A 68 -7.60 -1.27 -0.07
CA VAL A 68 -6.45 -1.28 0.85
C VAL A 68 -5.18 -0.80 0.17
N TRP A 69 -4.95 -1.19 -1.10
CA TRP A 69 -3.80 -0.73 -1.86
C TRP A 69 -3.79 0.79 -2.05
N VAL A 70 -4.93 1.40 -2.41
CA VAL A 70 -5.05 2.87 -2.53
C VAL A 70 -4.79 3.55 -1.20
N ILE A 71 -5.38 3.05 -0.10
CA ILE A 71 -5.17 3.60 1.25
C ILE A 71 -3.69 3.51 1.67
N SER A 72 -3.05 2.39 1.36
CA SER A 72 -1.62 2.16 1.62
C SER A 72 -0.73 3.20 0.92
N VAL A 73 -1.00 3.50 -0.35
CA VAL A 73 -0.29 4.56 -1.10
C VAL A 73 -0.53 5.95 -0.49
N LEU A 74 -1.79 6.26 -0.12
CA LEU A 74 -2.13 7.53 0.53
C LEU A 74 -1.44 7.70 1.88
N GLU A 75 -1.34 6.64 2.68
CA GLU A 75 -0.62 6.67 3.95
C GLU A 75 0.87 6.97 3.73
N VAL A 76 1.53 6.30 2.76
CA VAL A 76 2.94 6.56 2.42
C VAL A 76 3.15 8.01 1.97
N TYR A 77 2.25 8.56 1.14
CA TYR A 77 2.29 9.96 0.74
C TYR A 77 2.15 10.90 1.95
N HIS A 78 1.21 10.59 2.86
CA HIS A 78 0.95 11.43 4.02
C HIS A 78 2.10 11.41 5.03
N ILE A 79 2.74 10.25 5.25
CA ILE A 79 3.93 10.15 6.11
C ILE A 79 5.12 10.86 5.45
N THR A 80 5.29 10.73 4.14
CA THR A 80 6.38 11.41 3.41
C THR A 80 6.23 12.93 3.45
N ARG A 81 5.00 13.47 3.33
CA ARG A 81 4.73 14.91 3.44
C ARG A 81 4.91 15.47 4.85
N LYS A 82 4.69 14.68 5.90
CA LYS A 82 4.86 15.09 7.30
C LYS A 82 6.29 14.99 7.81
N LYS A 83 7.21 14.47 6.98
CA LYS A 83 8.62 14.26 7.30
C LYS A 83 9.44 15.50 6.91
#